data_AF-A0A6P5RQZ9-F1
#
_entry.id   AF-A0A6P5RQZ9-F1
#
_cell.length_a   1.000
_cell.length_b   1.000
_cell.length_c   1.000
_cell.angle_alpha   90.00
_cell.angle_beta   90.00
_cell.angle_gamma   90.00
#
_symmetry.space_group_name_H-M   'P 1'
#
loop_
_entity.id
_entity.type
_entity.pdbx_description
1 polymer ?
#
loop_
_entity_poly.entity_id
_entity_poly.type
_entity_poly.pdbx_seq_one_letter_code
_entity_poly.pdbx_strand_id
1 'polypeptide(L)'
;RVQEALNYYSIESTIALVISFVINLFVTTVFAKGFYGTDLADSIGLVNAGQYLQEKYGGGVFPILYIWGIGLLAAGQSSTITGTYAGQFIMGGFLDLRLKKWMRALITRSCAIIPTIIVALVFDTSEDTLDVLNEWLNVLQSIQIPFALIPLLFLVSKEQIMGIFKIGPVLKIVAWLVAALVMVINGYLLLDFFSSEVNGVLVGFVVCAFTAGYLGFIVYLVIRGIDFSSWCRSKRLQIQ
;
A
#
# COMPACT_ATOMS: atom_id res chain seq x y z
N ARG A 1 -20.49 -8.30 -23.38
CA ARG A 1 -19.95 -6.92 -23.22
C ARG A 1 -19.45 -6.65 -21.80
N VAL A 2 -20.28 -6.44 -20.76
CA VAL A 2 -19.76 -6.17 -19.39
C VAL A 2 -19.01 -7.38 -18.80
N GLN A 3 -19.61 -8.58 -18.85
CA GLN A 3 -18.93 -9.81 -18.40
C GLN A 3 -17.63 -10.08 -19.16
N GLU A 4 -17.64 -9.80 -20.46
CA GLU A 4 -16.48 -9.98 -21.33
C GLU A 4 -15.36 -8.98 -20.99
N ALA A 5 -15.71 -7.72 -20.74
CA ALA A 5 -14.76 -6.73 -20.24
C ALA A 5 -14.20 -7.13 -18.87
N LEU A 6 -15.03 -7.61 -17.94
CA LEU A 6 -14.57 -8.11 -16.64
C LEU A 6 -13.59 -9.27 -16.79
N ASN A 7 -13.84 -10.20 -17.72
CA ASN A 7 -12.93 -11.31 -17.99
C ASN A 7 -11.58 -10.79 -18.54
N TYR A 8 -11.58 -9.85 -19.49
CA TYR A 8 -10.35 -9.26 -20.01
C TYR A 8 -9.57 -8.48 -18.95
N TYR A 9 -10.25 -7.65 -18.15
CA TYR A 9 -9.62 -6.93 -17.04
C TYR A 9 -9.06 -7.87 -15.97
N SER A 10 -9.76 -8.98 -15.69
CA SER A 10 -9.26 -9.99 -14.75
C SER A 10 -8.02 -10.68 -15.27
N ILE A 11 -7.98 -11.05 -16.56
CA ILE A 11 -6.80 -11.65 -17.20
C ILE A 11 -5.62 -10.67 -17.19
N GLU A 12 -5.84 -9.43 -17.64
CA GLU A 12 -4.82 -8.38 -17.70
C GLU A 12 -4.23 -8.11 -16.30
N SER A 13 -5.09 -7.91 -15.30
CA SER A 13 -4.66 -7.66 -13.92
C SER A 13 -3.95 -8.88 -13.32
N THR A 14 -4.42 -10.10 -13.58
CA THR A 14 -3.78 -11.33 -13.07
C THR A 14 -2.39 -11.49 -13.67
N ILE A 15 -2.23 -11.31 -14.98
CA ILE A 15 -0.93 -11.41 -15.64
C ILE A 15 0.04 -10.35 -15.09
N ALA A 16 -0.43 -9.10 -14.93
CA ALA A 16 0.39 -8.03 -14.38
C ALA A 16 0.86 -8.34 -12.94
N LEU A 17 -0.03 -8.84 -12.08
CA LEU A 17 0.30 -9.23 -10.71
C LEU A 17 1.23 -10.44 -10.65
N VAL A 18 1.05 -11.44 -11.52
CA VAL A 18 1.94 -12.61 -11.61
C VAL A 18 3.34 -12.20 -12.04
N ILE A 19 3.47 -11.33 -13.05
CA ILE A 19 4.77 -10.81 -13.48
C ILE A 19 5.44 -10.04 -12.34
N SER A 20 4.70 -9.16 -11.65
CA SER A 20 5.22 -8.43 -10.49
C SER A 20 5.66 -9.36 -9.36
N PHE A 21 4.89 -10.40 -9.07
CA PHE A 21 5.25 -11.43 -8.10
C PHE A 21 6.54 -12.15 -8.47
N VAL A 22 6.70 -12.57 -9.74
CA VAL A 22 7.91 -13.23 -10.23
C VAL A 22 9.13 -12.32 -10.12
N ILE A 23 9.01 -11.03 -10.46
CA ILE A 23 10.09 -10.06 -10.31
C ILE A 23 10.49 -9.93 -8.83
N ASN A 24 9.51 -9.72 -7.93
CA ASN A 24 9.78 -9.61 -6.50
C ASN A 24 10.41 -10.88 -5.92
N LEU A 25 9.97 -12.05 -6.39
CA LEU A 25 10.56 -13.34 -6.00
C LEU A 25 12.03 -13.45 -6.45
N PHE A 26 12.35 -13.06 -7.68
CA PHE A 26 13.72 -13.06 -8.17
C PHE A 26 14.62 -12.08 -7.41
N VAL A 27 14.17 -10.85 -7.23
CA VAL A 27 14.91 -9.84 -6.46
C VAL A 27 15.18 -10.36 -5.04
N THR A 28 14.15 -10.80 -4.34
CA THR A 28 14.27 -11.31 -2.96
C THR A 28 15.20 -12.52 -2.90
N THR A 29 15.11 -13.47 -3.83
CA THR A 29 15.94 -14.68 -3.85
C THR A 29 17.41 -14.36 -4.13
N VAL A 30 17.70 -13.44 -5.05
CA VAL A 30 19.08 -13.02 -5.39
C VAL A 30 19.74 -12.35 -4.19
N PHE A 31 19.04 -11.42 -3.53
CA PHE A 31 19.57 -10.76 -2.34
C PHE A 31 19.67 -11.71 -1.14
N ALA A 32 18.68 -12.57 -0.91
CA ALA A 32 18.76 -13.61 0.12
C ALA A 32 19.96 -14.52 -0.12
N LYS A 33 20.22 -14.99 -1.35
CA LYS A 33 21.39 -15.84 -1.62
C LYS A 33 22.72 -15.12 -1.39
N GLY A 34 22.76 -13.82 -1.63
CA GLY A 34 23.95 -13.00 -1.49
C GLY A 34 24.31 -12.65 -0.05
N PHE A 35 23.29 -12.42 0.78
CA PHE A 35 23.46 -11.74 2.06
C PHE A 35 22.84 -12.47 3.25
N TYR A 36 22.13 -13.58 3.04
CA TYR A 36 21.54 -14.32 4.14
C TYR A 36 22.62 -14.81 5.12
N GLY A 37 22.53 -14.35 6.37
CA GLY A 37 23.47 -14.70 7.44
C GLY A 37 24.79 -13.92 7.43
N THR A 38 24.90 -12.82 6.68
CA THR A 38 26.06 -11.92 6.73
C THR A 38 25.71 -10.64 7.49
N ASP A 39 26.70 -10.01 8.12
CA ASP A 39 26.52 -8.73 8.83
C ASP A 39 26.15 -7.57 7.89
N LEU A 40 26.37 -7.75 6.57
CA LEU A 40 25.94 -6.81 5.53
C LEU A 40 24.44 -6.89 5.21
N ALA A 41 23.71 -7.89 5.71
CA ALA A 41 22.29 -8.05 5.41
C ALA A 41 21.45 -6.83 5.84
N ASP A 42 21.83 -6.20 6.96
CA ASP A 42 21.08 -5.11 7.56
C ASP A 42 21.34 -3.76 6.85
N SER A 43 22.47 -3.61 6.14
CA SER A 43 22.88 -2.36 5.49
C SER A 43 22.55 -2.28 3.98
N ILE A 44 21.76 -3.22 3.45
CA ILE A 44 21.44 -3.26 2.01
C ILE A 44 20.30 -2.31 1.69
N GLY A 45 20.67 -1.17 1.10
CA GLY A 45 19.73 -0.22 0.51
C GLY A 45 19.67 -0.27 -1.02
N LEU A 46 18.73 0.50 -1.58
CA LEU A 46 18.55 0.72 -3.03
C LEU A 46 19.82 1.21 -3.74
N VAL A 47 20.67 1.95 -3.02
CA VAL A 47 21.95 2.52 -3.52
C VAL A 47 23.01 1.43 -3.68
N ASN A 48 23.22 0.63 -2.65
CA ASN A 48 24.29 -0.38 -2.60
C ASN A 48 23.91 -1.66 -3.35
N ALA A 49 22.60 -1.93 -3.50
CA ALA A 49 22.06 -3.08 -4.24
C ALA A 49 22.59 -3.17 -5.69
N GLY A 50 22.63 -2.05 -6.41
CA GLY A 50 23.12 -2.02 -7.79
C GLY A 50 24.62 -2.30 -7.91
N GLN A 51 25.41 -1.81 -6.96
CA GLN A 51 26.85 -2.05 -6.89
C GLN A 51 27.14 -3.53 -6.62
N TYR A 52 26.45 -4.11 -5.64
CA TYR A 52 26.55 -5.54 -5.34
C TYR A 52 26.26 -6.41 -6.57
N LEU A 53 25.17 -6.11 -7.29
CA LEU A 53 24.81 -6.87 -8.49
C LEU A 53 25.88 -6.76 -9.58
N GLN A 54 26.47 -5.59 -9.75
CA GLN A 54 27.57 -5.36 -10.70
C GLN A 54 28.84 -6.12 -10.31
N GLU A 55 29.21 -6.15 -9.04
CA GLU A 55 30.42 -6.83 -8.56
C GLU A 55 30.26 -8.36 -8.62
N LYS A 56 29.06 -8.87 -8.29
CA LYS A 56 28.83 -10.31 -8.17
C LYS A 56 28.48 -10.99 -9.48
N TYR A 57 27.63 -10.35 -10.29
CA TYR A 57 27.07 -10.91 -11.52
C TYR A 57 27.47 -10.11 -12.76
N GLY A 58 28.02 -8.91 -12.58
CA GLY A 58 28.54 -8.10 -13.65
C GLY A 58 29.99 -8.43 -14.00
N GLY A 59 30.51 -7.71 -14.99
CA GLY A 59 31.84 -7.89 -15.54
C GLY A 59 31.84 -7.75 -17.07
N GLY A 60 32.88 -7.12 -17.61
CA GLY A 60 33.01 -6.89 -19.06
C GLY A 60 31.97 -5.91 -19.62
N VAL A 61 31.16 -6.37 -20.58
CA VAL A 61 30.25 -5.54 -21.40
C VAL A 61 28.83 -5.42 -20.85
N PHE A 62 28.51 -6.08 -19.72
CA PHE A 62 27.17 -6.08 -19.12
C PHE A 62 27.09 -5.08 -17.95
N PRO A 63 26.48 -3.89 -18.14
CA PRO A 63 26.39 -2.90 -17.09
C PRO A 63 25.11 -3.07 -16.25
N ILE A 64 25.12 -4.03 -15.35
CA ILE A 64 24.01 -4.32 -14.43
C ILE A 64 23.68 -3.10 -13.57
N LEU A 65 24.69 -2.32 -13.16
CA LEU A 65 24.47 -1.07 -12.42
C LEU A 65 23.57 -0.09 -13.18
N TYR A 66 23.80 0.10 -14.48
CA TYR A 66 22.97 1.00 -15.29
C TYR A 66 21.57 0.42 -15.51
N ILE A 67 21.44 -0.90 -15.69
CA ILE A 67 20.14 -1.57 -15.81
C ILE A 67 19.33 -1.37 -14.52
N TRP A 68 19.95 -1.55 -13.35
CA TRP A 68 19.33 -1.28 -12.05
C TRP A 68 18.88 0.18 -11.93
N GLY A 69 19.77 1.13 -12.24
CA GLY A 69 19.45 2.56 -12.20
C GLY A 69 18.30 2.95 -13.14
N ILE A 70 18.28 2.44 -14.38
CA ILE A 70 17.18 2.66 -15.33
C ILE A 70 15.89 2.02 -14.79
N GLY A 71 15.97 0.84 -14.19
CA GLY A 71 14.84 0.17 -13.54
C GLY A 71 14.24 1.01 -12.41
N LEU A 72 15.07 1.57 -11.53
CA LEU A 72 14.64 2.48 -10.46
C LEU A 72 13.97 3.74 -11.01
N LEU A 73 14.55 4.35 -12.05
CA LEU A 73 13.94 5.51 -12.71
C LEU A 73 12.59 5.16 -13.34
N ALA A 74 12.48 4.04 -14.04
CA ALA A 74 11.25 3.57 -14.66
C ALA A 74 10.16 3.29 -13.61
N ALA A 75 10.51 2.64 -12.50
CA ALA A 75 9.60 2.39 -11.38
C ALA A 75 9.07 3.70 -10.77
N GLY A 76 9.95 4.69 -10.58
CA GLY A 76 9.55 6.01 -10.06
C GLY A 76 8.59 6.77 -10.98
N GLN A 77 8.79 6.69 -12.31
CA GLN A 77 7.87 7.29 -13.28
C GLN A 77 6.51 6.59 -13.28
N SER A 78 6.50 5.25 -13.28
CA SER A 78 5.26 4.46 -13.24
C SER A 78 4.43 4.74 -11.98
N SER A 79 5.08 4.83 -10.82
CA SER A 79 4.43 5.18 -9.54
C SER A 79 3.81 6.58 -9.58
N THR A 80 4.53 7.56 -10.17
CA THR A 80 4.01 8.92 -10.31
C THR A 80 2.73 8.96 -11.14
N ILE A 81 2.73 8.27 -12.29
CA ILE A 81 1.57 8.24 -13.19
C ILE A 81 0.38 7.61 -12.48
N THR A 82 0.57 6.43 -11.89
CA THR A 82 -0.47 5.71 -11.14
C THR A 82 -1.00 6.55 -9.97
N GLY A 83 -0.12 7.20 -9.20
CA GLY A 83 -0.51 8.08 -8.09
C GLY A 83 -1.35 9.28 -8.55
N THR A 84 -1.01 9.90 -9.69
CA THR A 84 -1.82 11.01 -10.21
C THR A 84 -3.17 10.58 -10.76
N TYR A 85 -3.31 9.37 -11.29
CA TYR A 85 -4.60 8.82 -11.72
C TYR A 85 -5.46 8.41 -10.52
N ALA A 86 -4.89 7.70 -9.55
CA ALA A 86 -5.59 7.33 -8.31
C ALA A 86 -6.08 8.58 -7.55
N GLY A 87 -5.20 9.58 -7.41
CA GLY A 87 -5.54 10.86 -6.79
C GLY A 87 -6.65 11.61 -7.51
N GLN A 88 -6.81 11.43 -8.83
CA GLN A 88 -7.94 12.02 -9.57
C GLN A 88 -9.28 11.48 -9.09
N PHE A 89 -9.39 10.17 -8.93
CA PHE A 89 -10.62 9.51 -8.52
C PHE A 89 -10.97 9.85 -7.08
N ILE A 90 -9.95 9.95 -6.20
CA ILE A 90 -10.15 10.35 -4.81
C ILE A 90 -10.58 11.82 -4.72
N MET A 91 -9.85 12.74 -5.36
CA MET A 91 -10.15 14.18 -5.29
C MET A 91 -11.49 14.52 -5.95
N GLY A 92 -11.79 13.95 -7.11
CA GLY A 92 -13.06 14.19 -7.81
C GLY A 92 -14.25 13.46 -7.18
N GLY A 93 -14.02 12.31 -6.54
CA GLY A 93 -15.07 11.52 -5.92
C GLY A 93 -15.40 11.94 -4.49
N PHE A 94 -14.39 12.08 -3.62
CA PHE A 94 -14.57 12.36 -2.19
C PHE A 94 -14.57 13.85 -1.84
N LEU A 95 -13.78 14.67 -2.54
CA LEU A 95 -13.60 16.10 -2.22
C LEU A 95 -14.32 17.03 -3.22
N ASP A 96 -14.90 16.50 -4.30
CA ASP A 96 -15.41 17.23 -5.47
C ASP A 96 -14.44 18.31 -6.01
N LEU A 97 -13.13 18.05 -5.88
CA LEU A 97 -12.06 18.95 -6.33
C LEU A 97 -11.60 18.58 -7.74
N ARG A 98 -11.96 19.43 -8.71
CA ARG A 98 -11.60 19.25 -10.13
C ARG A 98 -10.32 20.02 -10.49
N LEU A 99 -9.17 19.43 -10.18
CA LEU A 99 -7.86 19.99 -10.54
C LEU A 99 -7.39 19.51 -11.93
N LYS A 100 -6.68 20.39 -12.66
CA LYS A 100 -5.99 20.02 -13.91
C LYS A 100 -4.90 18.97 -13.62
N LYS A 101 -4.66 18.06 -14.58
CA LYS A 101 -3.69 16.94 -14.43
C LYS A 101 -2.29 17.40 -13.99
N TRP A 102 -1.75 18.43 -14.64
CA TRP A 102 -0.42 18.99 -14.29
C TRP A 102 -0.40 19.56 -12.88
N MET A 103 -1.44 20.31 -12.49
CA MET A 103 -1.50 20.96 -11.17
C MET A 103 -1.58 19.93 -10.05
N ARG A 104 -2.36 18.87 -10.26
CA ARG A 104 -2.42 17.73 -9.33
C ARG A 104 -1.06 17.06 -9.19
N ALA A 105 -0.39 16.77 -10.31
CA ALA A 105 0.94 16.16 -10.30
C ALA A 105 1.98 17.05 -9.62
N LEU A 106 1.91 18.37 -9.81
CA LEU A 106 2.81 19.31 -9.17
C LEU A 106 2.61 19.30 -7.65
N ILE A 107 1.36 19.42 -7.17
CA ILE A 107 1.04 19.43 -5.75
C ILE A 107 1.50 18.13 -5.08
N THR A 108 1.13 16.97 -5.61
CA THR A 108 1.49 15.69 -4.98
C THR A 108 3.00 15.44 -4.99
N ARG A 109 3.70 15.86 -6.05
CA ARG A 109 5.17 15.75 -6.11
C ARG A 109 5.84 16.75 -5.18
N SER A 110 5.35 17.98 -5.06
CA SER A 110 5.87 18.96 -4.10
C SER A 110 5.71 18.46 -2.67
N CYS A 111 4.55 17.90 -2.32
CA CYS A 111 4.32 17.32 -0.99
C CYS A 111 5.23 16.12 -0.67
N ALA A 112 5.67 15.36 -1.68
CA ALA A 112 6.61 14.25 -1.48
C ALA A 112 8.08 14.71 -1.48
N ILE A 113 8.47 15.54 -2.46
CA ILE A 113 9.86 15.92 -2.70
C ILE A 113 10.35 16.95 -1.69
N ILE A 114 9.52 17.96 -1.33
CA ILE A 114 9.96 19.04 -0.45
C ILE A 114 10.37 18.50 0.93
N PRO A 115 9.56 17.69 1.65
CA PRO A 115 9.98 17.12 2.94
C PRO A 115 11.21 16.24 2.80
N THR A 116 11.30 15.43 1.74
CA THR A 116 12.45 14.56 1.48
C THR A 116 13.74 15.36 1.28
N ILE A 117 13.70 16.46 0.52
CA ILE A 117 14.86 17.34 0.31
C ILE A 117 15.24 18.04 1.62
N ILE A 118 14.27 18.51 2.40
CA ILE A 118 14.54 19.15 3.70
C ILE A 118 15.26 18.16 4.62
N VAL A 119 14.75 16.93 4.72
CA VAL A 119 15.40 15.88 5.53
C VAL A 119 16.82 15.59 5.02
N ALA A 120 17.00 15.44 3.71
CA ALA A 120 18.31 15.17 3.13
C ALA A 120 19.34 16.29 3.34
N LEU A 121 18.91 17.56 3.32
CA LEU A 121 19.81 18.71 3.51
C LEU A 121 20.11 19.00 4.98
N VAL A 122 19.16 18.75 5.88
CA VAL A 122 19.30 19.06 7.32
C VAL A 122 20.04 17.95 8.07
N PHE A 123 19.81 16.69 7.71
CA PHE A 123 20.30 15.52 8.45
C PHE A 123 21.46 14.81 7.75
N ASP A 124 22.32 15.59 7.09
CA ASP A 124 23.47 15.18 6.29
C ASP A 124 24.06 13.84 6.76
N THR A 125 23.88 12.79 5.94
CA THR A 125 24.48 11.46 6.08
C THR A 125 24.19 10.63 7.36
N SER A 126 23.06 10.81 8.05
CA SER A 126 22.60 9.79 9.03
C SER A 126 21.58 8.83 8.39
N GLU A 127 21.98 7.56 8.17
CA GLU A 127 21.07 6.49 7.71
C GLU A 127 19.83 6.39 8.63
N ASP A 128 20.06 6.58 9.94
CA ASP A 128 19.04 6.57 11.00
C ASP A 128 17.82 7.46 10.71
N THR A 129 18.00 8.68 10.17
CA THR A 129 16.86 9.60 9.97
C THR A 129 16.00 9.22 8.76
N LEU A 130 16.62 8.65 7.72
CA LEU A 130 15.90 8.16 6.55
C LEU A 130 15.11 6.88 6.89
N ASP A 131 15.67 6.04 7.75
CA ASP A 131 14.99 4.85 8.26
C ASP A 131 13.78 5.22 9.12
N VAL A 132 13.91 6.21 10.01
CA VAL A 132 12.78 6.77 10.75
C VAL A 132 11.70 7.29 9.80
N LEU A 133 12.05 8.04 8.75
CA LEU A 133 11.08 8.51 7.76
C LEU A 133 10.37 7.35 7.06
N ASN A 134 11.11 6.31 6.67
CA ASN A 134 10.56 5.10 6.05
C ASN A 134 9.59 4.37 7.00
N GLU A 135 9.93 4.26 8.28
CA GLU A 135 9.05 3.68 9.29
C GLU A 135 7.75 4.48 9.44
N TRP A 136 7.84 5.81 9.55
CA TRP A 136 6.65 6.67 9.59
C TRP A 136 5.77 6.52 8.34
N LEU A 137 6.37 6.38 7.16
CA LEU A 137 5.64 6.11 5.91
C LEU A 137 4.94 4.74 5.96
N ASN A 138 5.60 3.70 6.47
CA ASN A 138 5.02 2.38 6.65
C ASN A 138 3.86 2.38 7.65
N VAL A 139 3.96 3.14 8.74
CA VAL A 139 2.88 3.34 9.71
C VAL A 139 1.69 4.05 9.07
N LEU A 140 1.94 5.14 8.33
CA LEU A 140 0.91 5.86 7.59
C LEU A 140 0.20 4.95 6.57
N GLN A 141 0.94 4.08 5.87
CA GLN A 141 0.37 3.11 4.95
C GLN A 141 -0.48 2.07 5.68
N SER A 142 0.01 1.55 6.81
CA SER A 142 -0.70 0.58 7.66
C SER A 142 -2.06 1.11 8.12
N ILE A 143 -2.10 2.38 8.55
CA ILE A 143 -3.33 3.05 8.98
C ILE A 143 -4.36 3.12 7.83
N GLN A 144 -3.92 3.34 6.59
CA GLN A 144 -4.80 3.56 5.43
C GLN A 144 -5.46 2.27 4.91
N ILE A 145 -4.79 1.12 5.03
CA ILE A 145 -5.23 -0.14 4.40
C ILE A 145 -6.66 -0.54 4.82
N PRO A 146 -7.04 -0.57 6.11
CA PRO A 146 -8.40 -0.92 6.51
C PRO A 146 -9.48 0.02 5.93
N PHE A 147 -9.20 1.32 5.84
CA PHE A 147 -10.14 2.30 5.28
C PHE A 147 -10.42 2.09 3.79
N ALA A 148 -9.47 1.54 3.05
CA ALA A 148 -9.66 1.21 1.64
C ALA A 148 -10.32 -0.16 1.46
N LEU A 149 -9.82 -1.18 2.18
CA LEU A 149 -10.25 -2.56 1.99
C LEU A 149 -11.67 -2.82 2.50
N ILE A 150 -12.03 -2.32 3.68
CA ILE A 150 -13.33 -2.60 4.29
C ILE A 150 -14.48 -2.09 3.40
N PRO A 151 -14.51 -0.81 2.97
CA PRO A 151 -15.54 -0.33 2.05
C PRO A 151 -15.53 -1.08 0.72
N LEU A 152 -14.36 -1.36 0.14
CA LEU A 152 -14.26 -2.09 -1.13
C LEU A 152 -14.95 -3.46 -1.05
N LEU A 153 -14.64 -4.26 -0.03
CA LEU A 153 -15.23 -5.59 0.15
C LEU A 153 -16.74 -5.52 0.37
N PHE A 154 -17.24 -4.51 1.08
CA PHE A 154 -18.67 -4.30 1.24
C PHE A 154 -19.36 -3.91 -0.07
N LEU A 155 -18.80 -2.97 -0.81
CA LEU A 155 -19.35 -2.49 -2.07
C LEU A 155 -19.42 -3.62 -3.12
N VAL A 156 -18.35 -4.40 -3.25
CA VAL A 156 -18.24 -5.51 -4.19
C VAL A 156 -19.14 -6.71 -3.80
N SER A 157 -19.44 -6.86 -2.51
CA SER A 157 -20.37 -7.89 -2.01
C SER A 157 -21.85 -7.53 -2.16
N LYS A 158 -22.19 -6.28 -2.53
CA LYS A 158 -23.57 -5.78 -2.47
C LYS A 158 -24.27 -5.86 -3.82
N GLU A 159 -25.37 -6.62 -3.85
CA GLU A 159 -26.21 -6.76 -5.06
C GLU A 159 -26.85 -5.44 -5.51
N GLN A 160 -27.13 -4.50 -4.61
CA GLN A 160 -27.69 -3.20 -4.99
C GLN A 160 -26.70 -2.32 -5.78
N ILE A 161 -25.40 -2.58 -5.64
CA ILE A 161 -24.34 -1.78 -6.27
C ILE A 161 -23.79 -2.54 -7.47
N MET A 162 -23.49 -3.84 -7.29
CA MET A 162 -22.90 -4.68 -8.34
C MET A 162 -23.93 -5.42 -9.21
N GLY A 163 -25.20 -5.44 -8.81
CA GLY A 163 -26.25 -6.17 -9.52
C GLY A 163 -25.92 -7.66 -9.64
N ILE A 164 -26.00 -8.15 -10.88
CA ILE A 164 -25.69 -9.54 -11.25
C ILE A 164 -24.19 -9.89 -11.13
N PHE A 165 -23.29 -8.90 -11.06
CA PHE A 165 -21.84 -9.09 -10.99
C PHE A 165 -21.28 -9.09 -9.55
N LYS A 166 -22.15 -9.32 -8.54
CA LYS A 166 -21.70 -9.46 -7.15
C LYS A 166 -20.75 -10.65 -7.00
N ILE A 167 -19.79 -10.54 -6.09
CA ILE A 167 -18.88 -11.67 -5.83
C ILE A 167 -19.62 -12.86 -5.20
N GLY A 168 -19.19 -14.06 -5.58
CA GLY A 168 -19.71 -15.31 -5.03
C GLY A 168 -19.34 -15.50 -3.55
N PRO A 169 -20.05 -16.36 -2.82
CA PRO A 169 -19.83 -16.56 -1.38
C PRO A 169 -18.42 -17.05 -1.05
N VAL A 170 -17.83 -17.90 -1.91
CA VAL A 170 -16.47 -18.41 -1.74
C VAL A 170 -15.44 -17.27 -1.84
N LEU A 171 -15.49 -16.49 -2.93
CA LEU A 171 -14.58 -15.36 -3.13
C LEU A 171 -14.75 -14.30 -2.04
N LYS A 172 -15.98 -14.07 -1.57
CA LYS A 172 -16.25 -13.19 -0.43
C LYS A 172 -15.55 -13.66 0.84
N ILE A 173 -15.66 -14.95 1.19
CA ILE A 173 -15.01 -15.51 2.38
C ILE A 173 -13.50 -15.39 2.25
N VAL A 174 -12.93 -15.80 1.11
CA VAL A 174 -11.48 -15.72 0.86
C VAL A 174 -10.98 -14.28 0.94
N ALA A 175 -11.67 -13.32 0.31
CA ALA A 175 -11.26 -11.92 0.31
C ALA A 175 -11.33 -11.30 1.71
N TRP A 176 -12.34 -11.63 2.51
CA TRP A 176 -12.42 -11.20 3.91
C TRP A 176 -11.34 -11.84 4.79
N LEU A 177 -10.97 -13.10 4.54
CA LEU A 177 -9.91 -13.78 5.27
C LEU A 177 -8.54 -13.13 4.98
N VAL A 178 -8.25 -12.86 3.71
CA VAL A 178 -7.02 -12.15 3.29
C VAL A 178 -7.00 -10.73 3.86
N ALA A 179 -8.11 -9.99 3.79
CA ALA A 179 -8.19 -8.66 4.38
C ALA A 179 -7.97 -8.69 5.89
N ALA A 180 -8.59 -9.64 6.61
CA ALA A 180 -8.39 -9.80 8.04
C ALA A 180 -6.91 -10.09 8.38
N LEU A 181 -6.26 -10.99 7.63
CA LEU A 181 -4.84 -11.29 7.80
C LEU A 181 -3.98 -10.03 7.62
N VAL A 182 -4.19 -9.29 6.53
CA VAL A 182 -3.44 -8.05 6.25
C VAL A 182 -3.68 -7.02 7.34
N MET A 183 -4.93 -6.81 7.78
CA MET A 183 -5.26 -5.87 8.86
C MET A 183 -4.62 -6.26 10.19
N VAL A 184 -4.56 -7.55 10.53
CA VAL A 184 -3.88 -8.03 11.75
C VAL A 184 -2.38 -7.78 11.69
N ILE A 185 -1.72 -8.10 10.57
CA ILE A 185 -0.28 -7.87 10.39
C ILE A 185 0.05 -6.38 10.48
N ASN A 186 -0.70 -5.52 9.78
CA ASN A 186 -0.48 -4.07 9.83
C ASN A 186 -0.82 -3.49 11.21
N GLY A 187 -1.83 -4.04 11.89
CA GLY A 187 -2.15 -3.69 13.27
C GLY A 187 -1.03 -4.05 14.24
N TYR A 188 -0.39 -5.20 14.06
CA TYR A 188 0.77 -5.61 14.84
C TYR A 188 1.95 -4.64 14.63
N LEU A 189 2.30 -4.34 13.37
CA LEU A 189 3.39 -3.39 13.05
C LEU A 189 3.13 -2.01 13.65
N LEU A 190 1.88 -1.54 13.62
CA LEU A 190 1.49 -0.28 14.22
C LEU A 190 1.67 -0.31 15.75
N LEU A 191 1.26 -1.39 16.41
CA LEU A 191 1.42 -1.54 17.86
C LEU A 191 2.89 -1.63 18.27
N ASP A 192 3.71 -2.33 17.49
CA ASP A 192 5.15 -2.48 17.72
C ASP A 192 5.85 -1.12 17.64
N PHE A 193 5.64 -0.39 16.55
CA PHE A 193 6.19 0.96 16.35
C PHE A 193 5.78 1.94 17.45
N PHE A 194 4.51 1.95 17.83
CA PHE A 194 4.06 2.83 18.91
C PHE A 194 4.59 2.40 20.28
N SER A 195 4.88 1.11 20.49
CA SER A 195 5.45 0.65 21.75
C SER A 195 6.92 1.02 21.89
N SER A 196 7.67 1.07 20.78
CA SER A 196 9.09 1.49 20.78
C SER A 196 9.26 3.01 20.91
N GLU A 197 8.36 3.81 20.32
CA GLU A 197 8.46 5.27 20.30
C GLU A 197 7.89 5.96 21.56
N VAL A 198 7.07 5.26 22.35
CA VAL A 198 6.44 5.83 23.55
C VAL A 198 7.45 5.89 24.71
N ASN A 199 8.18 7.01 24.80
CA ASN A 199 8.93 7.39 25.99
C ASN A 199 8.12 8.40 26.83
N GLY A 200 7.45 7.90 27.88
CA GLY A 200 6.76 8.70 28.90
C GLY A 200 5.26 8.42 29.04
N VAL A 201 4.77 8.50 30.28
CA VAL A 201 3.38 8.14 30.67
C VAL A 201 2.33 8.96 29.91
N LEU A 202 2.59 10.24 29.67
CA LEU A 202 1.65 11.13 29.00
C LEU A 202 1.56 10.84 27.49
N VAL A 203 2.70 10.57 26.83
CA VAL A 203 2.74 10.16 25.42
C VAL A 203 2.06 8.81 25.24
N GLY A 204 2.28 7.87 26.17
CA GLY A 204 1.62 6.57 26.15
C GLY A 204 0.11 6.65 26.27
N PHE A 205 -0.41 7.51 27.15
CA PHE A 205 -1.86 7.72 27.24
C PHE A 205 -2.45 8.30 25.94
N VAL A 206 -1.77 9.28 25.33
CA VAL A 206 -2.21 9.88 24.05
C VAL A 206 -2.21 8.85 22.92
N VAL A 207 -1.14 8.07 22.79
CA VAL A 207 -1.01 7.04 21.76
C VAL A 207 -2.04 5.92 21.96
N CYS A 208 -2.22 5.44 23.19
CA CYS A 208 -3.26 4.46 23.49
C CYS A 208 -4.66 4.99 23.18
N ALA A 209 -4.96 6.25 23.51
CA ALA A 209 -6.25 6.87 23.20
C ALA A 209 -6.47 6.99 21.69
N PHE A 210 -5.44 7.40 20.94
CA PHE A 210 -5.50 7.47 19.48
C PHE A 210 -5.71 6.09 18.84
N THR A 211 -4.93 5.10 19.25
CA THR A 211 -5.04 3.71 18.75
C THR A 211 -6.40 3.10 19.10
N ALA A 212 -6.92 3.33 20.32
CA ALA A 212 -8.25 2.88 20.71
C ALA A 212 -9.35 3.57 19.88
N GLY A 213 -9.23 4.87 19.62
CA GLY A 213 -10.13 5.61 18.74
C GLY A 213 -10.09 5.09 17.30
N TYR A 214 -8.90 4.81 16.79
CA TYR A 214 -8.69 4.21 15.47
C TYR A 214 -9.33 2.82 15.36
N LEU A 215 -9.06 1.92 16.30
CA LEU A 215 -9.68 0.60 16.33
C LEU A 215 -11.20 0.69 16.46
N GLY A 216 -11.71 1.59 17.30
CA GLY A 216 -13.13 1.87 17.43
C GLY A 216 -13.75 2.34 16.10
N PHE A 217 -13.05 3.18 15.34
CA PHE A 217 -13.47 3.62 14.03
C PHE A 217 -13.48 2.47 13.00
N ILE A 218 -12.48 1.59 13.01
CA ILE A 218 -12.44 0.38 12.16
C ILE A 218 -13.61 -0.55 12.49
N VAL A 219 -13.86 -0.82 13.77
CA VAL A 219 -15.00 -1.62 14.21
C VAL A 219 -16.31 -0.97 13.77
N TYR A 220 -16.44 0.35 13.91
CA TYR A 220 -17.60 1.09 13.42
C TYR A 220 -17.79 0.95 11.90
N LEU A 221 -16.73 1.03 11.10
CA LEU A 221 -16.82 0.79 9.65
C LEU A 221 -17.30 -0.63 9.32
N VAL A 222 -16.81 -1.64 10.05
CA VAL A 222 -17.24 -3.04 9.88
C VAL A 222 -18.71 -3.20 10.25
N ILE A 223 -19.12 -2.70 11.43
CA ILE A 223 -20.51 -2.79 11.90
C ILE A 223 -21.45 -2.06 10.95
N ARG A 224 -21.15 -0.83 10.55
CA ARG A 224 -21.99 -0.06 9.63
C ARG A 224 -22.08 -0.72 8.26
N GLY A 225 -21.01 -1.35 7.78
CA GLY A 225 -21.05 -2.17 6.58
C GLY A 225 -21.96 -3.40 6.72
N ILE A 226 -22.01 -4.01 7.90
CA ILE A 226 -22.93 -5.13 8.21
C ILE A 226 -24.39 -4.65 8.31
N ASP A 227 -24.66 -3.55 9.01
CA ASP A 227 -26.02 -3.00 9.21
C ASP A 227 -26.63 -2.49 7.90
N PHE A 228 -25.83 -1.89 7.03
CA PHE A 228 -26.30 -1.53 5.69
C PHE A 228 -26.68 -2.77 4.87
N SER A 229 -26.04 -3.92 5.12
CA SER A 229 -26.41 -5.21 4.51
C SER A 229 -27.68 -5.81 5.12
N SER A 230 -27.93 -5.65 6.42
CA SER A 230 -29.10 -6.22 7.10
C SER A 230 -30.38 -5.44 6.81
N TRP A 231 -30.33 -4.09 6.85
CA TRP A 231 -31.45 -3.20 6.53
C TRP A 231 -31.97 -3.39 5.10
N CYS A 232 -31.07 -3.57 4.12
CA CYS A 232 -31.46 -3.84 2.74
C CYS A 232 -32.07 -5.24 2.54
N ARG A 233 -31.64 -6.23 3.33
CA ARG A 233 -32.25 -7.57 3.33
C ARG A 233 -33.68 -7.52 3.90
N SER A 234 -33.88 -6.72 4.96
CA SER A 234 -35.21 -6.49 5.56
C SER A 234 -36.19 -5.81 4.60
N LYS A 235 -35.75 -4.83 3.80
CA LYS A 235 -36.60 -4.21 2.76
C LYS A 235 -37.06 -5.20 1.69
N ARG A 236 -36.25 -6.21 1.36
CA ARG A 236 -36.61 -7.22 0.35
C ARG A 236 -37.68 -8.20 0.87
N LEU A 237 -37.66 -8.53 2.16
CA LEU A 237 -38.67 -9.38 2.82
C LEU A 237 -40.03 -8.69 3.02
N GLN A 238 -40.11 -7.36 2.87
CA GLN A 238 -41.37 -6.62 2.95
C GLN A 238 -41.97 -6.27 1.57
N ILE A 239 -41.29 -6.59 0.47
CA ILE A 239 -41.72 -6.29 -0.91
C ILE A 239 -42.05 -7.59 -1.69
N GLN A 240 -41.85 -8.76 -1.08
CA GLN A 240 -42.42 -10.05 -1.52
C GLN A 240 -43.63 -10.39 -0.68
#